data_AF-A0A8H7QXZ7-F1
#
_entry.id   AF-A0A8H7QXZ7-F1
#
_cell.length_a   1.000
_cell.length_b   1.000
_cell.length_c   1.000
_cell.angle_alpha   90.00
_cell.angle_beta   90.00
_cell.angle_gamma   90.00
#
_symmetry.space_group_name_H-M   'P 1'
#
loop_
_entity.id
_entity.type
_entity.pdbx_description
1 polymer ?
#
loop_
_entity_poly.entity_id
_entity_poly.type
_entity_poly.pdbx_seq_one_letter_code
_entity_poly.pdbx_strand_id
1 'polypeptide(L)'
;MSGKKAIVLLTEGAEEMEFTITVDVLRRAKIDVTVASVEVTQAYATCSRGVKICPDVTFEESHFKAEDYDALIIPGGAGSAKTLSAHEGAKALVMEFYNNHKIVAFICAGTLVAKAAGVPHSHTVTSYPGAVKEQLVNVYKYSEERVVVDDNVITSRGPGTSFLFALTLVEQLVDVKTANALKDEMLTSSPFVKQQKNKAYFKRYQVKYRRRREGKTDYYARKRLVVQAKNKYNSPKYRLVVRFTNKDIVCQIIYAKLQGDFVLSAAYAHELPRYGVKGGLTNWASAYATGLLLARRTLAKLGLADKYEGFAEPDGTVQLIEAAEDAPRPFKAFLDVGLARTSTGARVFGAMKGASDGGIFVPHNGNRFPGFDLETKTNDDELLRNYIYGVHVAEYMEYLEEEDEERYKKQFATFIKAGITSDKVEDMYTEAHEAIRANPAAQLAEKKGKPAKPYRRLIALNNKQKAAKIADAKAIFEASRA
;
A
#
# COMPACT_ATOMS: atom_id res chain seq x y z
N MET A 1 -10.65 -6.26 52.27
CA MET A 1 -11.14 -6.79 50.97
C MET A 1 -10.79 -8.26 50.95
N SER A 2 -11.75 -9.15 50.69
CA SER A 2 -11.45 -10.57 50.51
C SER A 2 -10.49 -10.71 49.32
N GLY A 3 -9.41 -11.47 49.48
CA GLY A 3 -8.51 -11.79 48.37
C GLY A 3 -9.25 -12.57 47.28
N LYS A 4 -8.81 -12.39 46.03
CA LYS A 4 -9.33 -13.17 44.89
C LYS A 4 -8.85 -14.61 44.97
N LYS A 5 -9.70 -15.55 44.57
CA LYS A 5 -9.42 -16.99 44.60
C LYS A 5 -9.48 -17.61 43.22
N ALA A 6 -8.57 -18.51 42.89
CA ALA A 6 -8.56 -19.22 41.62
C ALA A 6 -8.25 -20.70 41.83
N ILE A 7 -8.81 -21.55 40.98
CA ILE A 7 -8.51 -22.98 40.92
C ILE A 7 -7.86 -23.31 39.58
N VAL A 8 -6.77 -24.08 39.63
CA VAL A 8 -6.07 -24.59 38.44
C VAL A 8 -6.12 -26.11 38.49
N LEU A 9 -6.67 -26.74 37.44
CA LEU A 9 -6.71 -28.20 37.37
C LEU A 9 -5.36 -28.74 36.90
N LEU A 10 -4.91 -29.82 37.53
CA LEU A 10 -3.68 -30.53 37.20
C LEU A 10 -3.99 -32.00 36.92
N THR A 11 -3.44 -32.54 35.84
CA THR A 11 -3.55 -33.97 35.51
C THR A 11 -2.21 -34.48 35.01
N GLU A 12 -2.09 -35.80 34.90
CA GLU A 12 -1.04 -36.41 34.10
C GLU A 12 -1.02 -35.83 32.67
N GLY A 13 0.18 -35.55 32.15
CA GLY A 13 0.37 -35.02 30.80
C GLY A 13 -0.02 -33.55 30.59
N ALA A 14 -0.22 -32.77 31.66
CA ALA A 14 -0.34 -31.30 31.57
C ALA A 14 0.93 -30.66 31.00
N GLU A 15 0.82 -29.51 30.32
CA GLU A 15 1.97 -28.74 29.83
C GLU A 15 2.57 -27.89 30.97
N GLU A 16 3.84 -28.10 31.25
CA GLU A 16 4.55 -27.58 32.42
C GLU A 16 4.60 -26.06 32.49
N MET A 17 4.89 -25.41 31.36
CA MET A 17 5.06 -23.96 31.29
C MET A 17 3.72 -23.28 31.45
N GLU A 18 2.69 -23.75 30.74
CA GLU A 18 1.32 -23.26 30.82
C GLU A 18 0.75 -23.38 32.24
N PHE A 19 0.97 -24.52 32.89
CA PHE A 19 0.57 -24.71 34.29
C PHE A 19 1.38 -23.80 35.23
N THR A 20 2.71 -23.94 35.24
CA THR A 20 3.58 -23.34 36.27
C THR A 20 3.60 -21.82 36.18
N ILE A 21 3.69 -21.26 34.96
CA ILE A 21 3.70 -19.81 34.77
C ILE A 21 2.37 -19.22 35.23
N THR A 22 1.25 -19.89 34.94
CA THR A 22 -0.07 -19.38 35.33
C THR A 22 -0.21 -19.35 36.85
N VAL A 23 0.13 -20.44 37.54
CA VAL A 23 0.09 -20.51 39.01
C VAL A 23 1.03 -19.48 39.65
N ASP A 24 2.28 -19.37 39.18
CA ASP A 24 3.28 -18.42 39.71
C ASP A 24 2.82 -16.97 39.57
N VAL A 25 2.38 -16.56 38.37
CA VAL A 25 1.94 -15.18 38.11
C VAL A 25 0.71 -14.80 38.93
N LEU A 26 -0.29 -15.70 39.04
CA LEU A 26 -1.48 -15.45 39.85
C LEU A 26 -1.13 -15.31 41.34
N ARG A 27 -0.26 -16.19 41.87
CA ARG A 27 0.22 -16.10 43.28
C ARG A 27 1.03 -14.83 43.53
N ARG A 28 1.85 -14.38 42.57
CA ARG A 28 2.54 -13.07 42.65
C ARG A 28 1.57 -11.90 42.74
N ALA A 29 0.43 -11.98 42.06
CA ALA A 29 -0.66 -11.01 42.14
C ALA A 29 -1.48 -11.08 43.45
N LYS A 30 -1.07 -11.90 44.43
CA LYS A 30 -1.78 -12.14 45.69
C LYS A 30 -3.17 -12.77 45.49
N ILE A 31 -3.36 -13.49 44.40
CA ILE A 31 -4.51 -14.36 44.20
C ILE A 31 -4.22 -15.67 44.94
N ASP A 32 -5.18 -16.14 45.71
CA ASP A 32 -5.11 -17.42 46.41
C ASP A 32 -5.44 -18.54 45.41
N VAL A 33 -4.43 -19.34 45.05
CA VAL A 33 -4.50 -20.32 43.97
C VAL A 33 -4.46 -21.73 44.53
N THR A 34 -5.56 -22.46 44.37
CA THR A 34 -5.67 -23.89 44.67
C THR A 34 -5.32 -24.71 43.44
N VAL A 35 -4.31 -25.57 43.55
CA VAL A 35 -3.99 -26.59 42.54
C VAL A 35 -4.73 -27.88 42.87
N ALA A 36 -5.72 -28.25 42.06
CA ALA A 36 -6.52 -29.46 42.25
C ALA A 36 -6.14 -30.55 41.23
N SER A 37 -5.71 -31.71 41.70
CA SER A 37 -5.36 -32.83 40.80
C SER A 37 -6.58 -33.67 40.43
N VAL A 38 -6.78 -33.89 39.13
CA VAL A 38 -7.84 -34.77 38.60
C VAL A 38 -7.23 -36.08 38.11
N GLU A 39 -7.72 -37.20 38.63
CA GLU A 39 -7.26 -38.58 38.30
C GLU A 39 -5.75 -38.82 38.48
N VAL A 40 -5.11 -38.12 39.42
CA VAL A 40 -3.71 -38.35 39.79
C VAL A 40 -3.64 -39.25 41.01
N THR A 41 -3.03 -40.43 40.86
CA THR A 41 -2.93 -41.44 41.92
C THR A 41 -1.65 -41.33 42.74
N GLN A 42 -0.61 -40.69 42.19
CA GLN A 42 0.66 -40.42 42.86
C GLN A 42 0.59 -39.09 43.63
N ALA A 43 1.58 -38.82 44.48
CA ALA A 43 1.70 -37.54 45.18
C ALA A 43 2.02 -36.35 44.23
N TYR A 44 2.27 -36.61 42.95
CA TYR A 44 2.55 -35.63 41.91
C TYR A 44 1.94 -36.07 40.58
N ALA A 45 1.66 -35.12 39.70
CA ALA A 45 1.39 -35.38 38.29
C ALA A 45 2.68 -35.32 37.47
N THR A 46 2.88 -36.24 36.53
CA THR A 46 3.96 -36.19 35.55
C THR A 46 3.49 -35.42 34.31
N CYS A 47 4.05 -34.23 34.10
CA CYS A 47 3.72 -33.36 32.98
C CYS A 47 4.31 -33.86 31.65
N SER A 48 3.91 -33.23 30.53
CA SER A 48 4.14 -33.70 29.15
C SER A 48 5.60 -33.90 28.72
N ARG A 49 6.54 -33.24 29.40
CA ARG A 49 8.00 -33.27 29.24
C ARG A 49 8.71 -33.83 30.47
N GLY A 50 7.97 -34.39 31.43
CA GLY A 50 8.50 -35.15 32.56
C GLY A 50 8.75 -34.35 33.84
N VAL A 51 8.37 -33.08 33.92
CA VAL A 51 8.39 -32.35 35.20
C VAL A 51 7.31 -32.94 36.11
N LYS A 52 7.63 -33.07 37.39
CA LYS A 52 6.71 -33.59 38.41
C LYS A 52 6.18 -32.44 39.24
N ILE A 53 4.86 -32.29 39.28
CA ILE A 53 4.19 -31.19 40.01
C ILE A 53 3.27 -31.79 41.08
N CYS A 54 3.47 -31.39 42.33
CA CYS A 54 2.59 -31.79 43.43
C CYS A 54 1.35 -30.89 43.47
N PRO A 55 0.13 -31.45 43.49
CA PRO A 55 -1.08 -30.67 43.72
C PRO A 55 -1.21 -30.24 45.19
N ASP A 56 -2.02 -29.20 45.44
CA ASP A 56 -2.36 -28.80 46.81
C ASP A 56 -3.43 -29.74 47.39
N VAL A 57 -4.35 -30.21 46.53
CA VAL A 57 -5.49 -31.05 46.89
C VAL A 57 -5.87 -32.02 45.76
N THR A 58 -6.52 -33.13 46.11
CA THR A 58 -7.16 -34.02 45.13
C THR A 58 -8.53 -33.47 44.75
N PHE A 59 -8.86 -33.52 43.46
CA PHE A 59 -10.16 -33.12 42.96
C PHE A 59 -11.24 -34.14 43.34
N GLU A 60 -12.23 -33.68 44.09
CA GLU A 60 -13.45 -34.42 44.43
C GLU A 60 -14.64 -33.52 44.15
N GLU A 61 -15.59 -33.99 43.34
CA GLU A 61 -16.69 -33.17 42.81
C GLU A 61 -17.51 -32.47 43.92
N SER A 62 -17.68 -33.11 45.07
CA SER A 62 -18.39 -32.54 46.22
C SER A 62 -17.68 -31.37 46.92
N HIS A 63 -16.40 -31.13 46.64
CA HIS A 63 -15.55 -30.19 47.38
C HIS A 63 -15.24 -28.89 46.64
N PHE A 64 -15.60 -28.78 45.36
CA PHE A 64 -15.31 -27.59 44.55
C PHE A 64 -16.58 -27.01 43.98
N LYS A 65 -16.90 -25.77 44.38
CA LYS A 65 -18.04 -25.02 43.88
C LYS A 65 -17.61 -23.68 43.30
N ALA A 66 -18.33 -23.19 42.30
CA ALA A 66 -18.01 -21.91 41.67
C ALA A 66 -18.16 -20.70 42.62
N GLU A 67 -18.97 -20.82 43.67
CA GLU A 67 -19.17 -19.75 44.66
C GLU A 67 -17.92 -19.44 45.50
N ASP A 68 -17.04 -20.42 45.69
CA ASP A 68 -15.83 -20.30 46.53
C ASP A 68 -14.65 -19.66 45.80
N TYR A 69 -14.75 -19.48 44.49
CA TYR A 69 -13.68 -19.03 43.62
C TYR A 69 -14.12 -17.90 42.67
N ASP A 70 -13.14 -17.21 42.10
CA ASP A 70 -13.34 -16.18 41.08
C ASP A 70 -12.96 -16.66 39.67
N ALA A 71 -12.07 -17.65 39.56
CA ALA A 71 -11.62 -18.21 38.28
C ALA A 71 -11.32 -19.71 38.33
N LEU A 72 -11.64 -20.41 37.24
CA LEU A 72 -11.19 -21.77 36.93
C LEU A 72 -10.28 -21.73 35.71
N ILE A 73 -9.10 -22.32 35.82
CA ILE A 73 -8.08 -22.34 34.76
C ILE A 73 -7.77 -23.78 34.37
N ILE A 74 -7.79 -24.03 33.05
CA ILE A 74 -7.47 -25.29 32.41
C ILE A 74 -6.20 -25.13 31.55
N PRO A 75 -5.05 -25.60 32.05
CA PRO A 75 -3.81 -25.70 31.28
C PRO A 75 -3.94 -26.64 30.06
N GLY A 76 -3.00 -26.54 29.13
CA GLY A 76 -2.92 -27.45 28.00
C GLY A 76 -2.12 -28.72 28.30
N GLY A 77 -1.67 -29.36 27.23
CA GLY A 77 -1.13 -30.72 27.24
C GLY A 77 -2.16 -31.70 26.66
N ALA A 78 -1.76 -32.49 25.66
CA ALA A 78 -2.68 -33.38 24.95
C ALA A 78 -3.26 -34.47 25.87
N GLY A 79 -2.46 -34.99 26.80
CA GLY A 79 -2.91 -35.93 27.84
C GLY A 79 -3.95 -35.28 28.76
N SER A 80 -3.65 -34.08 29.24
CA SER A 80 -4.54 -33.34 30.14
C SER A 80 -5.88 -32.99 29.50
N ALA A 81 -5.85 -32.45 28.27
CA ALA A 81 -7.06 -32.12 27.53
C ALA A 81 -7.94 -33.35 27.31
N LYS A 82 -7.35 -34.53 27.04
CA LYS A 82 -8.08 -35.79 26.87
C LYS A 82 -8.76 -36.22 28.17
N THR A 83 -8.02 -36.24 29.29
CA THR A 83 -8.56 -36.62 30.61
C THR A 83 -9.70 -35.69 31.02
N LEU A 84 -9.47 -34.38 30.99
CA LEU A 84 -10.46 -33.40 31.44
C LEU A 84 -11.69 -33.33 30.52
N SER A 85 -11.54 -33.57 29.22
CA SER A 85 -12.69 -33.64 28.30
C SER A 85 -13.56 -34.89 28.52
N ALA A 86 -13.00 -35.96 29.10
CA ALA A 86 -13.72 -37.20 29.41
C ALA A 86 -14.28 -37.22 30.84
N HIS A 87 -13.76 -36.39 31.75
CA HIS A 87 -14.16 -36.37 33.15
C HIS A 87 -15.43 -35.54 33.38
N GLU A 88 -16.53 -36.18 33.79
CA GLU A 88 -17.84 -35.52 33.96
C GLU A 88 -17.80 -34.40 35.02
N GLY A 89 -17.21 -34.65 36.20
CA GLY A 89 -17.12 -33.62 37.24
C GLY A 89 -16.30 -32.38 36.83
N ALA A 90 -15.27 -32.52 36.00
CA ALA A 90 -14.48 -31.38 35.51
C ALA A 90 -15.29 -30.54 34.50
N LYS A 91 -16.04 -31.20 33.60
CA LYS A 91 -16.95 -30.53 32.67
C LYS A 91 -18.09 -29.81 33.40
N ALA A 92 -18.66 -30.45 34.41
CA ALA A 92 -19.70 -29.87 35.26
C ALA A 92 -19.18 -28.60 35.95
N LEU A 93 -17.98 -28.67 36.56
CA LEU A 93 -17.36 -27.50 37.19
C LEU A 93 -17.09 -26.36 36.20
N VAL A 94 -16.62 -26.67 34.98
CA VAL A 94 -16.44 -25.66 33.92
C VAL A 94 -17.74 -24.93 33.63
N MET A 95 -18.85 -25.66 33.45
CA MET A 95 -20.15 -25.05 33.19
C MET A 95 -20.71 -24.32 34.41
N GLU A 96 -20.43 -24.79 35.62
CA GLU A 96 -20.83 -24.10 36.84
C GLU A 96 -20.15 -22.73 36.96
N PHE A 97 -18.83 -22.65 36.72
CA PHE A 97 -18.11 -21.37 36.69
C PHE A 97 -18.65 -20.46 35.58
N TYR A 98 -18.86 -21.02 34.39
CA TYR A 98 -19.39 -20.28 33.26
C TYR A 98 -20.76 -19.65 33.57
N ASN A 99 -21.71 -20.45 34.07
CA ASN A 99 -23.07 -20.02 34.37
C ASN A 99 -23.16 -19.02 35.55
N ASN A 100 -22.20 -19.08 36.47
CA ASN A 100 -22.09 -18.12 37.57
C ASN A 100 -21.31 -16.84 37.19
N HIS A 101 -21.04 -16.61 35.90
CA HIS A 101 -20.27 -15.48 35.39
C HIS A 101 -18.88 -15.35 36.03
N LYS A 102 -18.30 -16.47 36.48
CA LYS A 102 -16.91 -16.55 36.93
C LYS A 102 -15.99 -16.76 35.74
N ILE A 103 -14.71 -16.38 35.87
CA ILE A 103 -13.76 -16.56 34.78
C ILE A 103 -13.52 -18.05 34.54
N VAL A 104 -13.61 -18.47 33.29
CA VAL A 104 -13.25 -19.82 32.83
C VAL A 104 -12.20 -19.68 31.74
N ALA A 105 -10.98 -20.13 32.04
CA ALA A 105 -9.82 -19.84 31.22
C ALA A 105 -9.14 -21.10 30.69
N PHE A 106 -8.77 -21.11 29.41
CA PHE A 106 -8.21 -22.28 28.73
C PHE A 106 -6.96 -21.88 27.94
N ILE A 107 -5.95 -22.74 27.89
CA ILE A 107 -4.76 -22.48 27.08
C ILE A 107 -4.43 -23.71 26.24
N CYS A 108 -3.96 -23.48 25.01
CA CYS A 108 -3.42 -24.50 24.13
C CYS A 108 -4.46 -25.58 23.78
N ALA A 109 -4.21 -26.84 24.17
CA ALA A 109 -5.15 -27.95 24.03
C ALA A 109 -6.29 -27.93 25.07
N GLY A 110 -6.13 -27.19 26.17
CA GLY A 110 -7.15 -27.05 27.21
C GLY A 110 -8.46 -26.49 26.68
N THR A 111 -8.43 -25.71 25.59
CA THR A 111 -9.63 -25.19 24.91
C THR A 111 -10.56 -26.30 24.38
N LEU A 112 -10.07 -27.53 24.19
CA LEU A 112 -10.94 -28.68 23.87
C LEU A 112 -11.87 -29.06 25.01
N VAL A 113 -11.48 -28.78 26.26
CA VAL A 113 -12.33 -28.99 27.44
C VAL A 113 -13.53 -28.03 27.41
N ALA A 114 -13.35 -26.79 26.95
CA ALA A 114 -14.46 -25.85 26.76
C ALA A 114 -15.52 -26.42 25.79
N LYS A 115 -15.06 -27.00 24.67
CA LYS A 115 -15.92 -27.69 23.70
C LYS A 115 -16.62 -28.89 24.33
N ALA A 116 -15.90 -29.72 25.07
CA ALA A 116 -16.45 -30.93 25.68
C ALA A 116 -17.45 -30.63 26.81
N ALA A 117 -17.21 -29.56 27.58
CA ALA A 117 -18.08 -29.10 28.65
C ALA A 117 -19.37 -28.42 28.14
N GLY A 118 -19.37 -27.93 26.89
CA GLY A 118 -20.52 -27.25 26.29
C GLY A 118 -20.53 -25.74 26.48
N VAL A 119 -19.35 -25.12 26.65
CA VAL A 119 -19.24 -23.64 26.69
C VAL A 119 -19.82 -23.08 25.38
N PRO A 120 -20.74 -22.09 25.42
CA PRO A 120 -21.47 -21.64 24.24
C PRO A 120 -20.61 -21.27 23.03
N HIS A 121 -21.00 -21.82 21.88
CA HIS A 121 -20.28 -21.68 20.60
C HIS A 121 -20.26 -20.25 20.04
N SER A 122 -21.08 -19.35 20.59
CA SER A 122 -21.08 -17.92 20.25
C SER A 122 -19.79 -17.19 20.67
N HIS A 123 -19.05 -17.73 21.65
CA HIS A 123 -17.80 -17.13 22.08
C HIS A 123 -16.71 -17.21 21.02
N THR A 124 -15.86 -16.20 21.03
CA THR A 124 -14.62 -16.13 20.29
C THR A 124 -13.53 -16.84 21.08
N VAL A 125 -12.82 -17.79 20.45
CA VAL A 125 -11.75 -18.56 21.10
C VAL A 125 -10.49 -18.64 20.27
N THR A 126 -9.36 -18.93 20.92
CA THR A 126 -8.08 -19.29 20.32
C THR A 126 -7.55 -20.59 20.94
N SER A 127 -6.57 -21.24 20.30
CA SER A 127 -6.02 -22.52 20.77
C SER A 127 -4.66 -22.82 20.16
N TYR A 128 -4.09 -23.99 20.49
CA TYR A 128 -2.87 -24.47 19.85
C TYR A 128 -3.08 -24.69 18.34
N PRO A 129 -2.14 -24.28 17.47
CA PRO A 129 -2.25 -24.49 16.03
C PRO A 129 -2.28 -25.98 15.64
N GLY A 130 -2.73 -26.27 14.42
CA GLY A 130 -2.82 -27.64 13.90
C GLY A 130 -4.05 -28.39 14.41
N ALA A 131 -3.86 -29.64 14.85
CA ALA A 131 -4.95 -30.57 15.16
C ALA A 131 -5.96 -30.09 16.22
N VAL A 132 -5.55 -29.22 17.15
CA VAL A 132 -6.46 -28.62 18.15
C VAL A 132 -7.34 -27.55 17.49
N LYS A 133 -6.74 -26.64 16.71
CA LYS A 133 -7.46 -25.60 15.95
C LYS A 133 -8.50 -26.19 15.00
N GLU A 134 -8.15 -27.24 14.27
CA GLU A 134 -9.04 -27.89 13.30
C GLU A 134 -10.35 -28.39 13.94
N GLN A 135 -10.31 -28.79 15.20
CA GLN A 135 -11.49 -29.25 15.95
C GLN A 135 -12.38 -28.13 16.48
N LEU A 136 -11.90 -26.88 16.47
CA LEU A 136 -12.58 -25.72 17.05
C LEU A 136 -13.06 -24.72 15.99
N VAL A 137 -12.39 -24.62 14.84
CA VAL A 137 -12.65 -23.57 13.84
C VAL A 137 -14.06 -23.63 13.23
N ASN A 138 -14.66 -24.82 13.19
CA ASN A 138 -16.02 -25.04 12.68
C ASN A 138 -17.09 -25.02 13.79
N VAL A 139 -16.69 -24.79 15.04
CA VAL A 139 -17.56 -24.86 16.22
C VAL A 139 -17.67 -23.47 16.85
N TYR A 140 -16.56 -22.79 17.05
CA TYR A 140 -16.50 -21.45 17.65
C TYR A 140 -16.12 -20.40 16.63
N LYS A 141 -16.37 -19.13 16.96
CA LYS A 141 -15.72 -18.02 16.26
C LYS A 141 -14.22 -18.05 16.59
N TYR A 142 -13.39 -18.41 15.62
CA TYR A 142 -11.96 -18.62 15.86
C TYR A 142 -11.12 -17.36 15.61
N SER A 143 -10.19 -17.05 16.51
CA SER A 143 -9.22 -15.98 16.39
C SER A 143 -7.78 -16.50 16.47
N GLU A 144 -6.87 -15.87 15.73
CA GLU A 144 -5.43 -16.16 15.81
C GLU A 144 -4.68 -15.23 16.77
N GLU A 145 -5.39 -14.37 17.50
CA GLU A 145 -4.79 -13.56 18.56
C GLU A 145 -4.12 -14.42 19.63
N ARG A 146 -3.09 -13.86 20.26
CA ARG A 146 -2.27 -14.59 21.26
C ARG A 146 -3.07 -14.97 22.49
N VAL A 147 -3.97 -14.07 22.92
CA VAL A 147 -4.96 -14.27 23.99
C VAL A 147 -6.27 -13.65 23.51
N VAL A 148 -7.38 -14.32 23.79
CA VAL A 148 -8.74 -13.83 23.50
C VAL A 148 -9.50 -13.76 24.82
N VAL A 149 -10.11 -12.60 25.08
CA VAL A 149 -11.05 -12.40 26.19
C VAL A 149 -12.41 -12.14 25.56
N ASP A 150 -13.38 -13.01 25.82
CA ASP A 150 -14.76 -12.87 25.35
C ASP A 150 -15.71 -13.14 26.52
N ASP A 151 -16.21 -12.06 27.13
CA ASP A 151 -16.92 -12.08 28.41
C ASP A 151 -16.09 -12.76 29.52
N ASN A 152 -16.65 -13.76 30.21
CA ASN A 152 -15.95 -14.53 31.23
C ASN A 152 -15.15 -15.73 30.67
N VAL A 153 -15.03 -15.87 29.35
CA VAL A 153 -14.24 -16.93 28.70
C VAL A 153 -12.91 -16.38 28.17
N ILE A 154 -11.80 -16.92 28.67
CA ILE A 154 -10.45 -16.45 28.31
C ILE A 154 -9.66 -17.60 27.68
N THR A 155 -9.12 -17.40 26.48
CA THR A 155 -8.36 -18.44 25.78
C THR A 155 -6.98 -17.97 25.30
N SER A 156 -6.01 -18.89 25.22
CA SER A 156 -4.64 -18.59 24.78
C SER A 156 -4.03 -19.72 23.93
N ARG A 157 -2.98 -19.42 23.15
CA ARG A 157 -2.50 -20.29 22.06
C ARG A 157 -1.60 -21.45 22.48
N GLY A 158 -0.66 -21.26 23.39
CA GLY A 158 0.37 -22.26 23.69
C GLY A 158 1.43 -21.79 24.70
N PRO A 159 2.52 -22.56 24.88
CA PRO A 159 3.49 -22.29 25.94
C PRO A 159 4.22 -20.95 25.78
N GLY A 160 4.41 -20.50 24.53
CA GLY A 160 4.99 -19.17 24.23
C GLY A 160 4.11 -17.98 24.61
N THR A 161 2.84 -18.22 24.96
CA THR A 161 1.86 -17.19 25.34
C THR A 161 1.45 -17.26 26.82
N SER A 162 2.02 -18.16 27.62
CA SER A 162 1.62 -18.38 29.03
C SER A 162 1.76 -17.15 29.92
N PHE A 163 2.83 -16.37 29.81
CA PHE A 163 2.96 -15.12 30.56
C PHE A 163 1.88 -14.09 30.18
N LEU A 164 1.60 -13.93 28.88
CA LEU A 164 0.57 -13.00 28.42
C LEU A 164 -0.82 -13.45 28.90
N PHE A 165 -1.10 -14.75 28.85
CA PHE A 165 -2.34 -15.33 29.36
C PHE A 165 -2.52 -15.08 30.86
N ALA A 166 -1.51 -15.42 31.67
CA ALA A 166 -1.58 -15.25 33.12
C ALA A 166 -1.68 -13.77 33.53
N LEU A 167 -0.95 -12.87 32.87
CA LEU A 167 -1.07 -11.43 33.12
C LEU A 167 -2.45 -10.88 32.71
N THR A 168 -3.06 -11.44 31.66
CA THR A 168 -4.43 -11.09 31.28
C THR A 168 -5.42 -11.54 32.36
N LEU A 169 -5.23 -12.73 32.95
CA LEU A 169 -6.05 -13.17 34.09
C LEU A 169 -5.90 -12.25 35.30
N VAL A 170 -4.68 -11.80 35.63
CA VAL A 170 -4.46 -10.81 36.70
C VAL A 170 -5.16 -9.50 36.39
N GLU A 171 -5.14 -9.04 35.14
CA GLU A 171 -5.83 -7.83 34.71
C GLU A 171 -7.35 -7.94 34.92
N GLN A 172 -7.94 -9.09 34.58
CA GLN A 172 -9.38 -9.32 34.72
C GLN A 172 -9.82 -9.56 36.17
N LEU A 173 -9.00 -10.24 36.99
CA LEU A 173 -9.33 -10.56 38.38
C LEU A 173 -9.05 -9.43 39.36
N VAL A 174 -7.98 -8.67 39.12
CA VAL A 174 -7.45 -7.66 40.05
C VAL A 174 -7.56 -6.27 39.40
N ASP A 175 -6.60 -5.90 38.56
CA ASP A 175 -6.59 -4.67 37.76
C ASP A 175 -5.40 -4.60 36.79
N VAL A 176 -5.51 -3.68 35.82
CA VAL A 176 -4.48 -3.35 34.82
C VAL A 176 -3.17 -2.89 35.46
N LYS A 177 -3.21 -2.24 36.63
CA LYS A 177 -2.03 -1.66 37.27
C LYS A 177 -1.13 -2.77 37.83
N THR A 178 -1.72 -3.74 38.50
CA THR A 178 -1.06 -4.92 39.09
C THR A 178 -0.49 -5.80 37.98
N ALA A 179 -1.26 -6.05 36.92
CA ALA A 179 -0.77 -6.78 35.75
C ALA A 179 0.45 -6.10 35.12
N ASN A 180 0.45 -4.77 34.93
CA ASN A 180 1.61 -4.06 34.39
C ASN A 180 2.81 -4.04 35.35
N ALA A 181 2.58 -3.90 36.66
CA ALA A 181 3.65 -3.95 37.65
C ALA A 181 4.37 -5.31 37.63
N LEU A 182 3.62 -6.42 37.60
CA LEU A 182 4.18 -7.76 37.47
C LEU A 182 4.85 -7.97 36.11
N LYS A 183 4.27 -7.44 35.04
CA LYS A 183 4.87 -7.51 33.70
C LYS A 183 6.27 -6.88 33.67
N ASP A 184 6.44 -5.74 34.31
CA ASP A 184 7.71 -5.03 34.42
C ASP A 184 8.68 -5.75 35.39
N GLU A 185 8.20 -6.17 36.56
CA GLU A 185 8.99 -6.93 37.55
C GLU A 185 9.56 -8.23 36.96
N MET A 186 8.72 -8.97 36.23
CA MET A 186 9.07 -10.25 35.62
C MET A 186 9.74 -10.10 34.25
N LEU A 187 9.97 -8.86 33.77
CA LEU A 187 10.61 -8.56 32.49
C LEU A 187 9.93 -9.23 31.28
N THR A 188 8.61 -9.41 31.34
CA THR A 188 7.82 -10.09 30.29
C THR A 188 7.39 -9.14 29.16
N SER A 189 7.72 -7.85 29.26
CA SER A 189 7.60 -6.91 28.15
C SER A 189 8.47 -7.36 26.98
N SER A 190 7.85 -7.64 25.81
CA SER A 190 8.53 -8.20 24.63
C SER A 190 9.87 -7.52 24.32
N PRO A 191 11.02 -8.17 24.57
CA PRO A 191 12.34 -7.57 24.34
C PRO A 191 12.83 -7.70 22.88
N PHE A 192 12.04 -8.29 21.97
CA PHE A 192 12.59 -8.75 20.68
C PHE A 192 12.40 -7.82 19.47
N VAL A 193 11.72 -6.67 19.60
CA VAL A 193 11.64 -5.70 18.49
C VAL A 193 12.04 -4.30 18.95
N LYS A 194 13.29 -3.93 18.67
CA LYS A 194 13.77 -2.55 18.85
C LYS A 194 12.94 -1.59 18.00
N GLN A 195 12.21 -0.67 18.65
CA GLN A 195 11.43 0.36 17.95
C GLN A 195 12.36 1.30 17.17
N GLN A 196 12.41 1.16 15.84
CA GLN A 196 13.30 1.93 14.98
C GLN A 196 12.85 3.41 14.81
N LYS A 197 11.54 3.65 14.67
CA LYS A 197 10.97 4.99 14.50
C LYS A 197 10.57 5.60 15.85
N ASN A 198 11.56 5.88 16.69
CA ASN A 198 11.36 6.47 18.01
C ASN A 198 11.40 8.02 17.99
N LYS A 199 11.17 8.66 19.14
CA LYS A 199 11.22 10.13 19.28
C LYS A 199 12.57 10.72 18.86
N ALA A 200 13.67 10.03 19.18
CA ALA A 200 15.02 10.46 18.82
C ALA A 200 15.24 10.44 17.29
N TYR A 201 14.72 9.43 16.60
CA TYR A 201 14.72 9.35 15.14
C TYR A 201 14.04 10.57 14.52
N PHE A 202 12.81 10.88 14.91
CA PHE A 202 12.07 12.00 14.32
C PHE A 202 12.69 13.36 14.62
N LYS A 203 13.31 13.54 15.80
CA LYS A 203 14.04 14.78 16.13
C LYS A 203 15.23 15.05 15.20
N ARG A 204 15.86 14.00 14.65
CA ARG A 204 17.05 14.10 13.78
C ARG A 204 16.74 13.79 12.31
N TYR A 205 15.48 13.49 11.98
CA TYR A 205 15.11 13.06 10.64
C TYR A 205 15.14 14.25 9.66
N GLN A 206 16.13 14.25 8.78
CA GLN A 206 16.21 15.26 7.72
C GLN A 206 15.32 14.86 6.54
N VAL A 207 14.22 15.59 6.37
CA VAL A 207 13.32 15.38 5.24
C VAL A 207 13.98 15.77 3.92
N LYS A 208 13.90 14.91 2.90
CA LYS A 208 14.32 15.27 1.53
C LYS A 208 13.43 16.37 0.96
N TYR A 209 13.85 17.04 -0.12
CA TYR A 209 13.05 18.07 -0.78
C TYR A 209 11.64 17.58 -1.14
N ARG A 210 10.64 18.46 -1.05
CA ARG A 210 9.21 18.12 -1.23
C ARG A 210 8.95 17.30 -2.50
N ARG A 211 9.41 17.75 -3.67
CA ARG A 211 9.21 17.03 -4.95
C ARG A 211 9.96 15.71 -5.06
N ARG A 212 11.03 15.52 -4.27
CA ARG A 212 11.74 14.24 -4.15
C ARG A 212 10.95 13.25 -3.29
N ARG A 213 10.32 13.72 -2.21
CA ARG A 213 9.41 12.92 -1.37
C ARG A 213 8.13 12.54 -2.12
N GLU A 214 7.61 13.44 -2.96
CA GLU A 214 6.49 13.16 -3.87
C GLU A 214 6.88 12.23 -5.04
N GLY A 215 8.17 11.92 -5.23
CA GLY A 215 8.62 11.04 -6.32
C GLY A 215 8.45 11.64 -7.72
N LYS A 216 8.52 12.97 -7.87
CA LYS A 216 8.23 13.68 -9.14
C LYS A 216 9.44 14.34 -9.80
N THR A 217 10.57 14.43 -9.11
CA THR A 217 11.73 15.17 -9.61
C THR A 217 13.03 14.55 -9.14
N ASP A 218 13.87 14.20 -10.11
CA ASP A 218 15.29 14.01 -9.89
C ASP A 218 16.00 15.38 -9.89
N TYR A 219 16.49 15.77 -8.72
CA TYR A 219 17.23 17.03 -8.56
C TYR A 219 18.65 16.97 -9.16
N TYR A 220 19.21 15.77 -9.33
CA TYR A 220 20.53 15.59 -9.93
C TYR A 220 20.50 15.88 -11.44
N ALA A 221 19.53 15.30 -12.15
CA ALA A 221 19.25 15.66 -13.54
C ALA A 221 18.82 17.13 -13.69
N ARG A 222 17.89 17.60 -12.84
CA ARG A 222 17.40 18.99 -12.89
C ARG A 222 18.52 20.02 -12.74
N LYS A 223 19.48 19.80 -11.84
CA LYS A 223 20.64 20.70 -11.65
C LYS A 223 21.38 20.93 -12.97
N ARG A 224 21.62 19.88 -13.76
CA ARG A 224 22.34 19.97 -15.04
C ARG A 224 21.51 20.58 -16.16
N LEU A 225 20.22 20.29 -16.17
CA LEU A 225 19.30 20.83 -17.19
C LEU A 225 19.01 22.31 -16.99
N VAL A 226 18.97 22.79 -15.75
CA VAL A 226 18.56 24.17 -15.43
C VAL A 226 19.73 25.15 -15.34
N VAL A 227 20.88 24.73 -14.82
CA VAL A 227 22.01 25.65 -14.63
C VAL A 227 22.53 26.14 -15.98
N GLN A 228 22.58 27.46 -16.11
CA GLN A 228 23.10 28.19 -17.27
C GLN A 228 24.57 28.59 -17.02
N ALA A 229 25.34 28.69 -18.11
CA ALA A 229 26.69 29.24 -18.05
C ALA A 229 26.65 30.70 -17.56
N LYS A 230 27.53 31.04 -16.61
CA LYS A 230 27.48 32.35 -15.92
C LYS A 230 27.75 33.53 -16.85
N ASN A 231 28.56 33.32 -17.89
CA ASN A 231 28.83 34.31 -18.94
C ASN A 231 27.63 34.60 -19.86
N LYS A 232 26.53 33.84 -19.75
CA LYS A 232 25.28 34.10 -20.48
C LYS A 232 24.26 34.91 -19.67
N TYR A 233 24.60 35.31 -18.44
CA TYR A 233 23.81 36.18 -17.57
C TYR A 233 22.32 35.78 -17.51
N ASN A 234 21.43 36.60 -18.07
CA ASN A 234 19.98 36.43 -18.03
C ASN A 234 19.42 35.54 -19.14
N SER A 235 20.24 35.03 -20.06
CA SER A 235 19.77 34.17 -21.16
C SER A 235 19.18 32.87 -20.60
N PRO A 236 17.87 32.62 -20.79
CA PRO A 236 17.21 31.44 -20.27
C PRO A 236 17.73 30.17 -20.95
N LYS A 237 17.79 29.08 -20.19
CA LYS A 237 18.05 27.74 -20.71
C LYS A 237 16.71 27.02 -20.88
N TYR A 238 16.25 26.92 -22.13
CA TYR A 238 14.96 26.31 -22.45
C TYR A 238 15.02 24.79 -22.44
N ARG A 239 13.97 24.18 -21.92
CA ARG A 239 13.84 22.73 -21.80
C ARG A 239 12.53 22.29 -22.43
N LEU A 240 12.57 21.24 -23.22
CA LEU A 240 11.42 20.50 -23.70
C LEU A 240 11.04 19.47 -22.63
N VAL A 241 10.07 19.80 -21.79
CA VAL A 241 9.56 18.91 -20.76
C VAL A 241 8.48 18.03 -21.35
N VAL A 242 8.72 16.72 -21.37
CA VAL A 242 7.77 15.71 -21.86
C VAL A 242 7.33 14.83 -20.70
N ARG A 243 6.03 14.73 -20.46
CA ARG A 243 5.47 13.86 -19.40
C ARG A 243 4.29 13.07 -19.94
N PHE A 244 4.24 11.80 -19.58
CA PHE A 244 3.11 10.93 -19.84
C PHE A 244 2.31 10.78 -18.56
N THR A 245 1.01 10.99 -18.65
CA THR A 245 0.04 10.50 -17.66
C THR A 245 -0.60 9.22 -18.21
N ASN A 246 -1.53 8.63 -17.48
CA ASN A 246 -2.20 7.41 -17.95
C ASN A 246 -2.99 7.60 -19.25
N LYS A 247 -3.47 8.83 -19.52
CA LYS A 247 -4.39 9.11 -20.64
C LYS A 247 -4.04 10.38 -21.44
N ASP A 248 -2.90 10.99 -21.16
CA ASP A 248 -2.52 12.26 -21.78
C ASP A 248 -1.01 12.39 -21.89
N ILE A 249 -0.56 13.16 -22.89
CA ILE A 249 0.84 13.52 -23.11
C ILE A 249 0.95 15.03 -22.91
N VAL A 250 1.92 15.44 -22.10
CA VAL A 250 2.17 16.84 -21.78
C VAL A 250 3.53 17.23 -22.34
N CYS A 251 3.55 18.15 -23.29
CA CYS A 251 4.77 18.72 -23.86
C CYS A 251 4.80 20.22 -23.55
N GLN A 252 5.88 20.70 -22.95
CA GLN A 252 6.02 22.10 -22.55
C GLN A 252 7.43 22.62 -22.81
N ILE A 253 7.56 23.86 -23.31
CA ILE A 253 8.84 24.58 -23.32
C ILE A 253 8.94 25.40 -22.05
N ILE A 254 9.93 25.10 -21.21
CA ILE A 254 10.05 25.67 -19.87
C ILE A 254 11.48 26.17 -19.62
N TYR A 255 11.61 27.33 -18.99
CA TYR A 255 12.87 27.83 -18.44
C TYR A 255 12.71 28.18 -16.95
N ALA A 256 13.80 28.17 -16.19
CA ALA A 256 13.75 28.38 -14.75
C ALA A 256 14.00 29.85 -14.36
N LYS A 257 13.28 30.31 -13.34
CA LYS A 257 13.60 31.53 -12.57
C LYS A 257 13.64 31.19 -11.07
N LEU A 258 14.08 32.14 -10.25
CA LEU A 258 14.15 31.97 -8.78
C LEU A 258 12.77 31.73 -8.15
N GLN A 259 11.73 32.42 -8.63
CA GLN A 259 10.35 32.27 -8.16
C GLN A 259 9.74 30.91 -8.52
N GLY A 260 10.22 30.30 -9.61
CA GLY A 260 9.63 29.10 -10.18
C GLY A 260 9.97 28.95 -11.66
N ASP A 261 9.48 27.86 -12.24
CA ASP A 261 9.62 27.60 -13.66
C ASP A 261 8.55 28.36 -14.46
N PHE A 262 8.96 28.97 -15.57
CA PHE A 262 8.09 29.71 -16.47
C PHE A 262 7.85 28.90 -17.74
N VAL A 263 6.58 28.69 -18.09
CA VAL A 263 6.17 27.98 -19.29
C VAL A 263 6.06 28.98 -20.44
N LEU A 264 6.86 28.79 -21.49
CA LEU A 264 6.81 29.61 -22.69
C LEU A 264 5.60 29.23 -23.57
N SER A 265 5.44 27.92 -23.79
CA SER A 265 4.38 27.30 -24.59
C SER A 265 4.10 25.90 -24.04
N ALA A 266 2.87 25.42 -24.21
CA ALA A 266 2.42 24.09 -23.84
C ALA A 266 1.56 23.50 -24.95
N ALA A 267 1.59 22.19 -25.11
CA ALA A 267 0.70 21.41 -25.95
C ALA A 267 0.37 20.09 -25.25
N TYR A 268 -0.85 19.60 -25.45
CA TYR A 268 -1.35 18.40 -24.82
C TYR A 268 -1.96 17.44 -25.85
N ALA A 269 -1.87 16.13 -25.60
CA ALA A 269 -2.46 15.15 -26.52
C ALA A 269 -4.00 15.25 -26.57
N HIS A 270 -4.65 15.69 -25.50
CA HIS A 270 -6.10 15.96 -25.52
C HIS A 270 -6.53 17.11 -26.45
N GLU A 271 -5.59 17.85 -27.04
CA GLU A 271 -5.87 18.83 -28.10
C GLU A 271 -5.90 18.17 -29.50
N LEU A 272 -5.27 17.01 -29.68
CA LEU A 272 -5.16 16.33 -30.98
C LEU A 272 -6.50 15.95 -31.64
N PRO A 273 -7.60 15.67 -30.92
CA PRO A 273 -8.90 15.47 -31.56
C PRO A 273 -9.38 16.66 -32.41
N ARG A 274 -8.94 17.89 -32.10
CA ARG A 274 -9.22 19.07 -32.95
C ARG A 274 -8.52 18.98 -34.31
N TYR A 275 -7.41 18.26 -34.36
CA TYR A 275 -6.57 18.06 -35.52
C TYR A 275 -6.84 16.71 -36.21
N GLY A 276 -7.95 16.02 -35.90
CA GLY A 276 -8.34 14.78 -36.59
C GLY A 276 -7.99 13.49 -35.85
N VAL A 277 -7.14 13.51 -34.82
CA VAL A 277 -6.77 12.29 -34.07
C VAL A 277 -7.86 11.93 -33.05
N LYS A 278 -8.78 11.04 -33.42
CA LYS A 278 -9.97 10.71 -32.61
C LYS A 278 -9.75 9.58 -31.58
N GLY A 279 -8.62 8.88 -31.62
CA GLY A 279 -8.29 7.76 -30.74
C GLY A 279 -6.80 7.63 -30.46
N GLY A 280 -6.44 6.89 -29.40
CA GLY A 280 -5.03 6.49 -29.19
C GLY A 280 -4.09 7.58 -28.66
N LEU A 281 -4.58 8.57 -27.90
CA LEU A 281 -3.86 9.79 -27.48
C LEU A 281 -2.57 9.60 -26.65
N THR A 282 -2.17 8.38 -26.33
CA THR A 282 -0.93 8.10 -25.58
C THR A 282 0.05 7.22 -26.34
N ASN A 283 -0.21 6.88 -27.61
CA ASN A 283 0.71 6.07 -28.42
C ASN A 283 1.93 6.89 -28.89
N TRP A 284 2.80 6.27 -29.69
CA TRP A 284 4.03 6.90 -30.20
C TRP A 284 3.71 8.02 -31.21
N ALA A 285 2.79 7.78 -32.15
CA ALA A 285 2.33 8.75 -33.14
C ALA A 285 1.69 10.00 -32.49
N SER A 286 0.86 9.84 -31.47
CA SER A 286 0.31 10.94 -30.67
C SER A 286 1.40 11.71 -29.92
N ALA A 287 2.45 11.03 -29.46
CA ALA A 287 3.59 11.72 -28.84
C ALA A 287 4.31 12.62 -29.85
N TYR A 288 4.57 12.08 -31.06
CA TYR A 288 5.13 12.82 -32.18
C TYR A 288 4.27 14.04 -32.53
N ALA A 289 2.98 13.85 -32.79
CA ALA A 289 2.04 14.93 -33.12
C ALA A 289 1.95 16.00 -32.02
N THR A 290 1.98 15.61 -30.74
CA THR A 290 2.00 16.56 -29.61
C THR A 290 3.32 17.38 -29.57
N GLY A 291 4.44 16.74 -29.90
CA GLY A 291 5.75 17.41 -30.05
C GLY A 291 5.75 18.41 -31.21
N LEU A 292 5.24 18.00 -32.37
CA LEU A 292 5.07 18.83 -33.56
C LEU A 292 4.20 20.06 -33.27
N LEU A 293 3.06 19.85 -32.60
CA LEU A 293 2.15 20.92 -32.19
C LEU A 293 2.85 21.94 -31.27
N LEU A 294 3.60 21.46 -30.28
CA LEU A 294 4.38 22.34 -29.40
C LEU A 294 5.42 23.14 -30.18
N ALA A 295 6.12 22.51 -31.14
CA ALA A 295 7.15 23.16 -31.93
C ALA A 295 6.57 24.28 -32.80
N ARG A 296 5.57 23.98 -33.63
CA ARG A 296 4.90 24.98 -34.48
C ARG A 296 4.29 26.11 -33.65
N ARG A 297 3.67 25.80 -32.52
CA ARG A 297 3.10 26.81 -31.59
C ARG A 297 4.18 27.72 -31.00
N THR A 298 5.32 27.17 -30.63
CA THR A 298 6.43 27.95 -30.06
C THR A 298 7.10 28.82 -31.10
N LEU A 299 7.36 28.29 -32.30
CA LEU A 299 7.98 29.05 -33.38
C LEU A 299 7.06 30.15 -33.91
N ALA A 300 5.76 29.89 -34.05
CA ALA A 300 4.77 30.90 -34.43
C ALA A 300 4.74 32.05 -33.40
N LYS A 301 4.75 31.73 -32.11
CA LYS A 301 4.80 32.72 -31.03
C LYS A 301 6.09 33.56 -31.04
N LEU A 302 7.19 33.00 -31.54
CA LEU A 302 8.50 33.67 -31.62
C LEU A 302 8.76 34.34 -32.98
N GLY A 303 7.85 34.25 -33.94
CA GLY A 303 8.05 34.77 -35.30
C GLY A 303 9.12 34.03 -36.10
N LEU A 304 9.33 32.74 -35.82
CA LEU A 304 10.32 31.88 -36.47
C LEU A 304 9.70 30.73 -37.29
N ALA A 305 8.36 30.67 -37.37
CA ALA A 305 7.65 29.57 -38.01
C ALA A 305 7.98 29.41 -39.50
N ASP A 306 8.08 30.51 -40.24
CA ASP A 306 8.34 30.52 -41.69
C ASP A 306 9.83 30.32 -42.01
N LYS A 307 10.71 30.63 -41.06
CA LYS A 307 12.17 30.48 -41.23
C LYS A 307 12.65 29.06 -40.98
N TYR A 308 11.97 28.35 -40.08
CA TYR A 308 12.28 26.97 -39.70
C TYR A 308 11.00 26.15 -39.75
N GLU A 309 10.62 25.73 -40.97
CA GLU A 309 9.46 24.87 -41.20
C GLU A 309 9.71 23.43 -40.74
N GLY A 310 10.98 23.01 -40.70
CA GLY A 310 11.38 21.64 -40.40
C GLY A 310 11.03 20.68 -41.54
N PHE A 311 10.80 19.41 -41.21
CA PHE A 311 10.53 18.37 -42.21
C PHE A 311 9.03 18.24 -42.44
N ALA A 312 8.52 18.73 -43.57
CA ALA A 312 7.11 18.71 -43.90
C ALA A 312 6.55 17.29 -43.99
N GLU A 313 7.28 16.42 -44.67
CA GLU A 313 6.99 15.00 -44.84
C GLU A 313 8.04 14.18 -44.07
N PRO A 314 7.75 13.72 -42.84
CA PRO A 314 8.70 12.95 -42.07
C PRO A 314 8.89 11.56 -42.69
N ASP A 315 10.08 11.34 -43.25
CA ASP A 315 10.55 10.08 -43.87
C ASP A 315 11.20 9.12 -42.85
N GLY A 316 11.29 9.54 -41.58
CA GLY A 316 11.97 8.79 -40.52
C GLY A 316 13.44 9.13 -40.35
N THR A 317 14.06 9.90 -41.24
CA THR A 317 15.49 10.20 -41.15
C THR A 317 15.83 11.04 -39.90
N VAL A 318 16.94 10.71 -39.25
CA VAL A 318 17.40 11.42 -38.05
C VAL A 318 18.25 12.62 -38.45
N GLN A 319 17.61 13.75 -38.68
CA GLN A 319 18.26 15.01 -39.05
C GLN A 319 17.97 16.11 -38.02
N LEU A 320 18.93 17.03 -37.86
CA LEU A 320 18.81 18.19 -36.98
C LEU A 320 18.58 19.45 -37.82
N ILE A 321 17.81 20.39 -37.25
CA ILE A 321 17.61 21.69 -37.89
C ILE A 321 18.92 22.49 -37.85
N GLU A 322 19.46 22.79 -39.02
CA GLU A 322 20.64 23.62 -39.18
C GLU A 322 20.31 25.11 -39.14
N ALA A 323 21.32 25.94 -38.87
CA ALA A 323 21.14 27.38 -38.89
C ALA A 323 21.24 27.89 -40.33
N ALA A 324 20.17 28.47 -40.85
CA ALA A 324 20.21 29.20 -42.12
C ALA A 324 21.14 30.43 -42.04
N GLU A 325 21.86 30.71 -43.12
CA GLU A 325 22.86 31.80 -43.19
C GLU A 325 22.25 33.19 -43.00
N ASP A 326 21.07 33.42 -43.60
CA ASP A 326 20.36 34.72 -43.56
C ASP A 326 19.21 34.78 -42.53
N ALA A 327 19.23 33.91 -41.51
CA ALA A 327 18.18 33.84 -40.49
C ALA A 327 18.72 33.86 -39.04
N PRO A 328 17.93 34.31 -38.06
CA PRO A 328 18.27 34.13 -36.64
C PRO A 328 18.37 32.65 -36.32
N ARG A 329 19.42 32.23 -35.60
CA ARG A 329 19.66 30.83 -35.23
C ARG A 329 18.40 30.10 -34.72
N PRO A 330 18.25 28.80 -34.99
CA PRO A 330 17.06 28.05 -34.63
C PRO A 330 16.84 28.02 -33.12
N PHE A 331 15.57 27.98 -32.72
CA PHE A 331 15.20 27.95 -31.31
C PHE A 331 15.72 26.67 -30.66
N LYS A 332 16.59 26.81 -29.66
CA LYS A 332 17.26 25.68 -29.00
C LYS A 332 16.56 25.28 -27.70
N ALA A 333 16.19 24.01 -27.59
CA ALA A 333 15.64 23.42 -26.36
C ALA A 333 16.31 22.09 -26.01
N PHE A 334 16.43 21.79 -24.71
CA PHE A 334 16.98 20.52 -24.23
C PHE A 334 15.88 19.59 -23.72
N LEU A 335 15.89 18.33 -24.10
CA LEU A 335 14.92 17.35 -23.60
C LEU A 335 15.05 17.16 -22.08
N ASP A 336 13.94 17.28 -21.36
CA ASP A 336 13.79 16.95 -19.95
C ASP A 336 12.82 15.76 -19.83
N VAL A 337 13.39 14.56 -19.66
CA VAL A 337 12.66 13.29 -19.50
C VAL A 337 12.11 13.07 -18.08
N GLY A 338 12.56 13.86 -17.11
CA GLY A 338 12.19 13.71 -15.71
C GLY A 338 12.65 12.38 -15.11
N LEU A 339 11.70 11.54 -14.73
CA LEU A 339 11.94 10.21 -14.15
C LEU A 339 11.66 9.07 -15.15
N ALA A 340 11.29 9.40 -16.38
CA ALA A 340 11.09 8.40 -17.41
C ALA A 340 12.41 7.67 -17.70
N ARG A 341 12.35 6.34 -17.79
CA ARG A 341 13.50 5.52 -18.18
C ARG A 341 13.82 5.80 -19.66
N THR A 342 15.09 6.04 -19.95
CA THR A 342 15.58 6.30 -21.31
C THR A 342 15.93 4.98 -22.01
N SER A 343 14.90 4.22 -22.41
CA SER A 343 15.05 3.03 -23.25
C SER A 343 14.84 3.37 -24.73
N THR A 344 15.47 2.61 -25.62
CA THR A 344 15.23 2.70 -27.06
C THR A 344 13.75 2.41 -27.37
N GLY A 345 13.14 3.18 -28.26
CA GLY A 345 11.71 3.08 -28.61
C GLY A 345 10.77 3.80 -27.63
N ALA A 346 11.27 4.42 -26.55
CA ALA A 346 10.39 5.11 -25.60
C ALA A 346 9.67 6.31 -26.25
N ARG A 347 8.37 6.42 -26.02
CA ARG A 347 7.49 7.49 -26.55
C ARG A 347 7.94 8.92 -26.22
N VAL A 348 8.73 9.10 -25.16
CA VAL A 348 9.36 10.40 -24.83
C VAL A 348 10.22 10.91 -25.98
N PHE A 349 10.90 10.00 -26.67
CA PHE A 349 11.69 10.33 -27.86
C PHE A 349 10.82 10.58 -29.09
N GLY A 350 9.63 9.98 -29.19
CA GLY A 350 8.66 10.35 -30.24
C GLY A 350 8.24 11.82 -30.15
N ALA A 351 7.92 12.31 -28.94
CA ALA A 351 7.65 13.73 -28.73
C ALA A 351 8.87 14.64 -28.99
N MET A 352 10.07 14.15 -28.73
CA MET A 352 11.31 14.85 -29.07
C MET A 352 11.51 14.94 -30.59
N LYS A 353 11.27 13.85 -31.32
CA LYS A 353 11.37 13.78 -32.79
C LYS A 353 10.36 14.71 -33.44
N GLY A 354 9.10 14.67 -33.02
CA GLY A 354 8.08 15.61 -33.52
C GLY A 354 8.40 17.08 -33.22
N ALA A 355 8.99 17.37 -32.05
CA ALA A 355 9.46 18.73 -31.76
C ALA A 355 10.63 19.16 -32.64
N SER A 356 11.56 18.24 -32.95
CA SER A 356 12.68 18.47 -33.86
C SER A 356 12.19 18.73 -35.28
N ASP A 357 11.33 17.86 -35.79
CA ASP A 357 10.79 17.92 -37.15
C ASP A 357 9.84 19.10 -37.36
N GLY A 358 9.28 19.63 -36.27
CA GLY A 358 8.54 20.89 -36.28
C GLY A 358 9.39 22.16 -36.35
N GLY A 359 10.73 22.05 -36.35
CA GLY A 359 11.66 23.17 -36.54
C GLY A 359 12.43 23.62 -35.27
N ILE A 360 12.22 22.99 -34.11
CA ILE A 360 13.01 23.31 -32.91
C ILE A 360 14.34 22.55 -32.95
N PHE A 361 15.45 23.23 -32.69
CA PHE A 361 16.74 22.57 -32.51
C PHE A 361 16.80 21.87 -31.15
N VAL A 362 16.54 20.56 -31.14
CA VAL A 362 16.72 19.69 -29.97
C VAL A 362 17.94 18.81 -30.18
N PRO A 363 19.06 19.00 -29.46
CA PRO A 363 20.25 18.16 -29.64
C PRO A 363 19.97 16.71 -29.26
N HIS A 364 20.07 15.78 -30.21
CA HIS A 364 19.83 14.35 -30.00
C HIS A 364 20.60 13.47 -31.00
N ASN A 365 20.56 12.14 -30.79
CA ASN A 365 21.11 11.11 -31.69
C ASN A 365 20.03 10.06 -32.03
N GLY A 366 20.29 9.23 -33.05
CA GLY A 366 19.35 8.21 -33.52
C GLY A 366 19.16 7.02 -32.57
N ASN A 367 20.12 6.77 -31.69
CA ASN A 367 20.27 5.52 -30.94
C ASN A 367 19.12 5.16 -29.97
N ARG A 368 18.16 6.07 -29.77
CA ARG A 368 17.01 5.89 -28.86
C ARG A 368 15.67 5.81 -29.59
N PHE A 369 15.66 5.92 -30.90
CA PHE A 369 14.45 5.74 -31.70
C PHE A 369 14.12 4.26 -31.91
N PRO A 370 12.84 3.92 -32.14
CA PRO A 370 12.51 2.60 -32.69
C PRO A 370 13.25 2.40 -34.01
N GLY A 371 13.75 1.19 -34.27
CA GLY A 371 14.56 0.88 -35.45
C GLY A 371 16.07 1.00 -35.25
N PHE A 372 16.55 1.43 -34.07
CA PHE A 372 17.99 1.37 -33.79
C PHE A 372 18.44 -0.03 -33.42
N ASP A 373 19.35 -0.58 -34.22
CA ASP A 373 20.01 -1.86 -33.95
C ASP A 373 21.29 -1.63 -33.11
N LEU A 374 21.41 -2.39 -32.01
CA LEU A 374 22.54 -2.32 -31.09
C LEU A 374 23.81 -2.97 -31.66
N GLU A 375 23.68 -3.97 -32.52
CA GLU A 375 24.80 -4.74 -33.07
C GLU A 375 25.48 -3.98 -34.21
N THR A 376 24.68 -3.58 -35.20
CA THR A 376 25.15 -2.86 -36.40
C THR A 376 25.29 -1.35 -36.16
N LYS A 377 24.68 -0.81 -35.11
CA LYS A 377 24.62 0.64 -34.78
C LYS A 377 24.01 1.49 -35.89
N THR A 378 23.13 0.92 -36.70
CA THR A 378 22.38 1.60 -37.74
C THR A 378 20.95 1.91 -37.28
N ASN A 379 20.30 2.88 -37.93
CA ASN A 379 18.87 3.13 -37.75
C ASN A 379 18.12 2.60 -38.97
N ASP A 380 17.00 1.96 -38.72
CA ASP A 380 15.97 1.67 -39.70
C ASP A 380 15.00 2.87 -39.77
N ASP A 381 15.20 3.72 -40.78
CA ASP A 381 14.41 4.94 -40.98
C ASP A 381 12.96 4.60 -41.40
N GLU A 382 12.76 3.50 -42.11
CA GLU A 382 11.43 3.02 -42.52
C GLU A 382 10.62 2.57 -41.29
N LEU A 383 11.23 1.81 -40.39
CA LEU A 383 10.56 1.45 -39.14
C LEU A 383 10.25 2.68 -38.29
N LEU A 384 11.14 3.67 -38.24
CA LEU A 384 10.87 4.92 -37.53
C LEU A 384 9.70 5.70 -38.15
N ARG A 385 9.61 5.76 -39.48
CA ARG A 385 8.46 6.30 -40.20
C ARG A 385 7.16 5.58 -39.82
N ASN A 386 7.18 4.25 -39.78
CA ASN A 386 6.02 3.43 -39.40
C ASN A 386 5.55 3.73 -37.96
N TYR A 387 6.46 4.07 -37.05
CA TYR A 387 6.11 4.53 -35.71
C TYR A 387 5.52 5.95 -35.68
N ILE A 388 6.00 6.86 -36.55
CA ILE A 388 5.50 8.24 -36.68
C ILE A 388 4.03 8.24 -37.11
N TYR A 389 3.67 7.45 -38.12
CA TYR A 389 2.31 7.39 -38.65
C TYR A 389 1.41 6.33 -37.98
N GLY A 390 1.93 5.59 -37.01
CA GLY A 390 1.11 4.63 -36.26
C GLY A 390 0.82 3.33 -36.99
N VAL A 391 1.60 2.97 -38.01
CA VAL A 391 1.48 1.72 -38.78
C VAL A 391 1.57 0.50 -37.86
N HIS A 392 2.48 0.49 -36.88
CA HIS A 392 2.52 -0.56 -35.83
C HIS A 392 1.22 -0.75 -35.04
N VAL A 393 0.38 0.29 -34.95
CA VAL A 393 -0.96 0.19 -34.34
C VAL A 393 -1.94 -0.41 -35.34
N ALA A 394 -1.86 -0.03 -36.62
CA ALA A 394 -2.66 -0.59 -37.71
C ALA A 394 -2.39 -2.10 -37.88
N GLU A 395 -1.13 -2.51 -37.93
CA GLU A 395 -0.71 -3.92 -37.98
C GLU A 395 -1.28 -4.72 -36.79
N TYR A 396 -1.27 -4.12 -35.59
CA TYR A 396 -1.85 -4.77 -34.41
C TYR A 396 -3.39 -4.79 -34.42
N MET A 397 -4.04 -3.85 -35.11
CA MET A 397 -5.47 -3.89 -35.36
C MET A 397 -5.81 -5.06 -36.28
N GLU A 398 -5.14 -5.19 -37.42
CA GLU A 398 -5.34 -6.27 -38.40
C GLU A 398 -5.11 -7.64 -37.76
N TYR A 399 -3.98 -7.81 -37.07
CA TYR A 399 -3.68 -9.05 -36.36
C TYR A 399 -4.79 -9.45 -35.36
N LEU A 400 -5.33 -8.49 -34.60
CA LEU A 400 -6.39 -8.79 -33.64
C LEU A 400 -7.75 -9.00 -34.29
N GLU A 401 -8.03 -8.36 -35.43
CA GLU A 401 -9.25 -8.61 -36.20
C GLU A 401 -9.29 -10.06 -36.72
N GLU A 402 -8.15 -10.60 -37.14
CA GLU A 402 -8.03 -11.97 -37.64
C GLU A 402 -8.02 -13.03 -36.51
N GLU A 403 -7.29 -12.77 -35.42
CA GLU A 403 -7.03 -13.80 -34.39
C GLU A 403 -8.02 -13.77 -33.21
N ASP A 404 -8.48 -12.58 -32.79
CA ASP A 404 -9.31 -12.42 -31.57
C ASP A 404 -10.21 -11.17 -31.65
N GLU A 405 -11.36 -11.35 -32.28
CA GLU A 405 -12.35 -10.28 -32.49
C GLU A 405 -12.88 -9.68 -31.17
N GLU A 406 -12.97 -10.47 -30.09
CA GLU A 406 -13.42 -9.96 -28.78
C GLU A 406 -12.40 -8.99 -28.18
N ARG A 407 -11.12 -9.37 -28.24
CA ARG A 407 -10.02 -8.51 -27.78
C ARG A 407 -9.86 -7.28 -28.66
N TYR A 408 -10.05 -7.40 -29.97
CA TYR A 408 -10.11 -6.27 -30.89
C TYR A 408 -11.18 -5.24 -30.45
N LYS A 409 -12.43 -5.70 -30.28
CA LYS A 409 -13.56 -4.85 -29.83
C LYS A 409 -13.26 -4.14 -28.52
N LYS A 410 -12.61 -4.82 -27.58
CA LYS A 410 -12.26 -4.27 -26.26
C LYS A 410 -11.13 -3.25 -26.33
N GLN A 411 -10.03 -3.56 -27.03
CA GLN A 411 -8.83 -2.74 -27.09
C GLN A 411 -9.03 -1.49 -27.95
N PHE A 412 -9.74 -1.63 -29.07
CA PHE A 412 -9.93 -0.57 -30.08
C PHE A 412 -11.34 0.02 -30.09
N ALA A 413 -12.13 -0.16 -29.04
CA ALA A 413 -13.50 0.36 -28.91
C ALA A 413 -13.66 1.85 -29.31
N THR A 414 -12.65 2.68 -29.04
CA THR A 414 -12.68 4.11 -29.42
C THR A 414 -12.47 4.32 -30.92
N PHE A 415 -11.62 3.52 -31.57
CA PHE A 415 -11.39 3.56 -33.01
C PHE A 415 -12.64 3.07 -33.76
N ILE A 416 -13.24 1.97 -33.31
CA ILE A 416 -14.51 1.44 -33.83
C ILE A 416 -15.62 2.50 -33.73
N LYS A 417 -15.76 3.14 -32.55
CA LYS A 417 -16.75 4.21 -32.35
C LYS A 417 -16.51 5.42 -33.27
N ALA A 418 -15.25 5.70 -33.63
CA ALA A 418 -14.87 6.79 -34.50
C ALA A 418 -14.88 6.43 -35.99
N GLY A 419 -15.13 5.16 -36.35
CA GLY A 419 -15.10 4.66 -37.72
C GLY A 419 -13.70 4.58 -38.33
N ILE A 420 -12.66 4.41 -37.49
CA ILE A 420 -11.26 4.30 -37.93
C ILE A 420 -10.86 2.83 -38.01
N THR A 421 -10.59 2.37 -39.22
CA THR A 421 -10.06 1.04 -39.57
C THR A 421 -8.54 1.08 -39.71
N SER A 422 -7.87 -0.08 -39.81
CA SER A 422 -6.39 -0.17 -39.84
C SER A 422 -5.76 0.64 -40.98
N ASP A 423 -6.32 0.53 -42.19
CA ASP A 423 -5.97 1.26 -43.40
C ASP A 423 -6.00 2.78 -43.23
N LYS A 424 -6.87 3.31 -42.37
CA LYS A 424 -7.06 4.76 -42.17
C LYS A 424 -6.19 5.36 -41.08
N VAL A 425 -5.42 4.55 -40.34
CA VAL A 425 -4.61 5.07 -39.22
C VAL A 425 -3.51 5.98 -39.73
N GLU A 426 -2.83 5.61 -40.81
CA GLU A 426 -1.75 6.40 -41.41
C GLU A 426 -2.28 7.74 -41.93
N ASP A 427 -3.34 7.71 -42.74
CA ASP A 427 -4.00 8.91 -43.27
C ASP A 427 -4.43 9.88 -42.16
N MET A 428 -5.00 9.35 -41.07
CA MET A 428 -5.40 10.17 -39.92
C MET A 428 -4.23 10.96 -39.32
N TYR A 429 -3.04 10.37 -39.22
CA TYR A 429 -1.87 11.09 -38.69
C TYR A 429 -1.26 12.03 -39.72
N THR A 430 -1.27 11.68 -41.01
CA THR A 430 -0.86 12.57 -42.10
C THR A 430 -1.70 13.85 -42.11
N GLU A 431 -3.02 13.71 -42.15
CA GLU A 431 -3.96 14.84 -42.08
C GLU A 431 -3.76 15.66 -40.79
N ALA A 432 -3.49 14.99 -39.67
CA ALA A 432 -3.25 15.67 -38.40
C ALA A 432 -1.96 16.51 -38.43
N HIS A 433 -0.90 16.03 -39.06
CA HIS A 433 0.35 16.78 -39.19
C HIS A 433 0.14 18.05 -40.03
N GLU A 434 -0.59 17.94 -41.14
CA GLU A 434 -0.97 19.09 -41.98
C GLU A 434 -1.84 20.09 -41.22
N ALA A 435 -2.89 19.61 -40.53
CA ALA A 435 -3.79 20.45 -39.75
C ALA A 435 -3.05 21.19 -38.61
N ILE A 436 -2.07 20.54 -37.97
CA ILE A 436 -1.21 21.15 -36.95
C ILE A 436 -0.36 22.27 -37.56
N ARG A 437 0.24 22.04 -38.74
CA ARG A 437 1.05 23.05 -39.45
C ARG A 437 0.20 24.24 -39.88
N ALA A 438 -1.02 24.00 -40.36
CA ALA A 438 -1.95 25.04 -40.77
C ALA A 438 -2.43 25.93 -39.62
N ASN A 439 -2.73 25.36 -38.44
CA ASN A 439 -3.23 26.14 -37.30
C ASN A 439 -2.72 25.64 -35.93
N PRO A 440 -1.48 26.00 -35.54
CA PRO A 440 -0.90 25.55 -34.28
C PRO A 440 -1.38 26.34 -33.04
N ALA A 441 -2.23 27.35 -33.22
CA ALA A 441 -2.65 28.25 -32.16
C ALA A 441 -3.49 27.52 -31.08
N ALA A 442 -3.18 27.80 -29.82
CA ALA A 442 -3.93 27.25 -28.69
C ALA A 442 -5.33 27.87 -28.63
N GLN A 443 -6.37 27.02 -28.61
CA GLN A 443 -7.74 27.46 -28.35
C GLN A 443 -8.06 27.25 -26.86
N LEU A 444 -8.30 28.35 -26.16
CA LEU A 444 -8.71 28.30 -24.76
C LEU A 444 -10.19 27.94 -24.69
N ALA A 445 -10.52 26.88 -23.95
CA ALA A 445 -11.90 26.55 -23.67
C ALA A 445 -12.60 27.70 -22.91
N GLU A 446 -13.81 28.02 -23.34
CA GLU A 446 -14.61 29.06 -22.71
C GLU A 446 -14.90 28.68 -21.24
N LYS A 447 -14.46 29.52 -20.30
CA LYS A 447 -14.65 29.26 -18.88
C LYS A 447 -16.10 29.56 -18.50
N LYS A 448 -16.99 28.57 -18.63
CA LYS A 448 -18.28 28.62 -17.95
C LYS A 448 -18.02 28.72 -16.44
N GLY A 449 -18.39 29.86 -15.83
CA GLY A 449 -18.25 30.08 -14.40
C GLY A 449 -18.90 28.93 -13.65
N LYS A 450 -18.08 28.07 -13.02
CA LYS A 450 -18.64 26.95 -12.25
C LYS A 450 -19.25 27.53 -10.97
N PRO A 451 -20.49 27.16 -10.60
CA PRO A 451 -20.98 27.48 -9.27
C PRO A 451 -20.00 26.92 -8.23
N ALA A 452 -19.79 27.65 -7.13
CA ALA A 452 -18.90 27.22 -6.07
C ALA A 452 -19.31 25.81 -5.63
N LYS A 453 -18.52 24.79 -6.00
CA LYS A 453 -18.81 23.42 -5.60
C LYS A 453 -18.82 23.39 -4.06
N PRO A 454 -19.88 22.90 -3.41
CA PRO A 454 -19.94 22.76 -1.96
C PRO A 454 -19.10 21.56 -1.54
N TYR A 455 -17.82 21.53 -1.88
CA TYR A 455 -16.95 20.52 -1.33
C TYR A 455 -16.71 20.87 0.14
N ARG A 456 -17.22 20.02 1.04
CA ARG A 456 -16.89 20.05 2.46
C ARG A 456 -15.40 19.72 2.58
N ARG A 457 -14.50 20.70 2.38
CA ARG A 457 -13.16 20.56 2.95
C ARG A 457 -13.41 20.45 4.45
N LEU A 458 -13.03 19.33 5.05
CA LEU A 458 -13.04 19.23 6.51
C LEU A 458 -12.17 20.37 7.02
N ILE A 459 -12.82 21.40 7.56
CA ILE A 459 -12.13 22.53 8.15
C ILE A 459 -11.39 21.97 9.35
N ALA A 460 -10.11 22.29 9.47
CA ALA A 460 -9.34 21.87 10.63
C ALA A 460 -10.07 22.32 11.89
N LEU A 461 -10.34 21.38 12.80
CA LEU A 461 -11.01 21.69 14.06
C LEU A 461 -10.24 22.80 14.76
N ASN A 462 -10.96 23.81 15.22
CA ASN A 462 -10.36 24.83 16.07
C ASN A 462 -10.01 24.23 17.44
N ASN A 463 -9.23 24.97 18.24
CA ASN A 463 -8.77 24.46 19.53
C ASN A 463 -9.93 24.17 20.50
N LYS A 464 -11.03 24.94 20.45
CA LYS A 464 -12.22 24.71 21.29
C LYS A 464 -12.90 23.38 20.96
N GLN A 465 -13.09 23.11 19.67
CA GLN A 465 -13.69 21.86 19.18
C GLN A 465 -12.82 20.65 19.49
N LYS A 466 -11.48 20.78 19.42
CA LYS A 466 -10.56 19.71 19.83
C LYS A 466 -10.63 19.45 21.33
N ALA A 467 -10.66 20.51 22.15
CA ALA A 467 -10.75 20.39 23.60
C ALA A 467 -12.07 19.74 24.04
N ALA A 468 -13.20 20.15 23.44
CA ALA A 468 -14.50 19.55 23.68
C ALA A 468 -14.49 18.05 23.36
N LYS A 469 -13.99 17.66 22.18
CA LYS A 469 -13.86 16.23 21.82
C LYS A 469 -13.01 15.42 22.80
N ILE A 470 -11.95 16.00 23.35
CA ILE A 470 -11.11 15.33 24.35
C ILE A 470 -11.89 15.16 25.66
N ALA A 471 -12.63 16.19 26.09
CA ALA A 471 -13.45 16.14 27.29
C ALA A 471 -14.58 15.10 27.17
N ASP A 472 -15.31 15.14 26.05
CA ASP A 472 -16.39 14.20 25.77
C ASP A 472 -15.88 12.74 25.75
N ALA A 473 -14.72 12.51 25.11
CA ALA A 473 -14.10 11.19 25.07
C ALA A 473 -13.68 10.67 26.46
N LYS A 474 -13.19 11.56 27.34
CA LYS A 474 -12.88 11.20 28.74
C LYS A 474 -14.14 10.85 29.51
N ALA A 475 -15.19 11.65 29.37
CA ALA A 475 -16.46 11.43 30.07
C ALA A 475 -17.12 10.10 29.66
N ILE A 476 -17.13 9.78 28.36
CA ILE A 476 -17.63 8.50 27.84
C ILE A 476 -16.82 7.32 28.42
N PHE A 477 -15.49 7.46 28.43
CA PHE A 477 -14.62 6.41 28.96
C PHE A 477 -14.85 6.18 30.46
N GLU A 478 -14.96 7.24 31.25
CA GLU A 478 -15.27 7.16 32.68
C GLU A 478 -16.66 6.56 32.94
N ALA A 479 -17.67 6.94 32.16
CA ALA A 479 -19.02 6.39 32.26
C ALA A 479 -19.09 4.89 31.91
N SER A 480 -18.23 4.39 31.03
CA SER A 480 -18.17 2.95 30.69
C SER A 480 -17.54 2.06 31.78
N ARG A 481 -16.92 2.67 32.81
CA ARG A 481 -16.31 1.96 33.94
C ARG A 481 -17.22 1.91 35.18
N ALA A 482 -18.26 2.74 35.21
CA ALA A 482 -19.29 2.76 36.24
C ALA A 482 -20.44 1.85 35.84
#